data_AF-A0A345C296-F1
#
_entry.id   AF-A0A345C296-F1
#
_cell.length_a   1.000
_cell.length_b   1.000
_cell.length_c   1.000
_cell.angle_alpha   90.00
_cell.angle_beta   90.00
_cell.angle_gamma   90.00
#
_symmetry.space_group_name_H-M   'P 1'
#
loop_
_entity.id
_entity.type
_entity.pdbx_description
1 polymer ?
#
loop_
_entity_poly.entity_id
_entity_poly.type
_entity_poly.pdbx_seq_one_letter_code
_entity_poly.pdbx_strand_id
1 'polypeptide(L)'
;MIIDEISLFINKWLKKGRRWLSEFMNQADHTLSKASFLLQEKKKQIDDYLVDRNQLLAVIQKNRKEVDDLRAHITQLNDGKAFHLIDVYEQLEMRSSKLLDYQEKYMDVQKTIDEQHKQVQAVTKEKDRALIERDWLKTEYNHLKGTIQKKTLKLAALQNELQQLKDTQSGQDLIEQKEAEIVQLKKDRIIDEDKLSRLKRSHLDMIKKMGILNHELTDTKERLDEQQQAAKDLQDLIDMKKEEVEQSREETIAQKEKAEDAQEKMREYLLQFEKASNHSQTLQEALEEKEEEHSDMLWETDNKIKTLKNELLDTHNKLAIEKAHNGSPRALDTKALQTLEQEYEPRFKTLYHECFFHREFFSDFFSLSASDRLKVEACIARLNSHYDLHIGNVRPNTVKTRSVTLNEYPFGQDRAGRIYFRRDDNKVQFFRISRTKNGKGALDQKRVVAWLKKK
;
A
#
# COMPACT_ATOMS: atom_id res chain seq x y z
N MET A 1 13.93 -95.40 31.55
CA MET A 1 15.26 -94.74 31.48
C MET A 1 15.48 -93.99 30.16
N ILE A 2 15.61 -94.61 28.99
CA ILE A 2 15.89 -93.85 27.73
C ILE A 2 14.70 -92.95 27.31
N ILE A 3 13.46 -93.38 27.54
CA ILE A 3 12.26 -92.59 27.20
C ILE A 3 12.10 -91.38 28.15
N ASP A 4 12.49 -91.53 29.42
CA ASP A 4 12.41 -90.45 30.42
C ASP A 4 13.43 -89.34 30.15
N GLU A 5 14.64 -89.70 29.71
CA GLU A 5 15.69 -88.73 29.34
C GLU A 5 15.35 -87.97 28.05
N ILE A 6 14.75 -88.64 27.06
CA ILE A 6 14.26 -87.99 25.83
C ILE A 6 13.10 -87.04 26.15
N SER A 7 12.17 -87.44 27.00
CA SER A 7 11.06 -86.61 27.47
C SER A 7 11.55 -85.38 28.24
N LEU A 8 12.55 -85.55 29.13
CA LEU A 8 13.18 -84.44 29.87
C LEU A 8 13.91 -83.48 28.92
N PHE A 9 14.60 -83.99 27.90
CA PHE A 9 15.30 -83.17 26.91
C PHE A 9 14.32 -82.37 26.04
N ILE A 10 13.27 -83.02 25.53
CA ILE A 10 12.21 -82.37 24.74
C ILE A 10 11.47 -81.31 25.56
N ASN A 11 11.14 -81.62 26.82
CA ASN A 11 10.49 -80.65 27.71
C ASN A 11 11.40 -79.46 28.03
N LYS A 12 12.71 -79.67 28.19
CA LYS A 12 13.68 -78.59 28.42
C LYS A 12 13.85 -77.71 27.17
N TRP A 13 13.84 -78.32 25.98
CA TRP A 13 13.91 -77.62 24.69
C TRP A 13 12.64 -76.83 24.37
N LEU A 14 11.46 -77.43 24.60
CA LEU A 14 10.15 -76.76 24.48
C LEU A 14 9.98 -75.64 25.50
N LYS A 15 10.43 -75.82 26.74
CA LYS A 15 10.44 -74.74 27.76
C LYS A 15 11.35 -73.59 27.35
N LYS A 16 12.54 -73.88 26.79
CA LYS A 16 13.47 -72.86 26.30
C LYS A 16 12.90 -72.11 25.09
N GLY A 17 12.29 -72.82 24.14
CA GLY A 17 11.63 -72.24 22.98
C GLY A 17 10.39 -71.40 23.34
N ARG A 18 9.55 -71.87 24.27
CA ARG A 18 8.40 -71.11 24.79
C ARG A 18 8.84 -69.86 25.54
N ARG A 19 9.87 -69.94 26.38
CA ARG A 19 10.39 -68.79 27.11
C ARG A 19 10.94 -67.72 26.16
N TRP A 20 11.73 -68.13 25.18
CA TRP A 20 12.27 -67.22 24.17
C TRP A 20 11.18 -66.60 23.29
N LEU A 21 10.21 -67.38 22.81
CA LEU A 21 9.12 -66.86 22.00
C LEU A 21 8.24 -65.89 22.80
N SER A 22 8.03 -66.17 24.09
CA SER A 22 7.35 -65.24 24.99
C SER A 22 8.16 -63.97 25.22
N GLU A 23 9.47 -64.06 25.43
CA GLU A 23 10.35 -62.89 25.57
C GLU A 23 10.34 -62.02 24.29
N PHE A 24 10.34 -62.65 23.11
CA PHE A 24 10.23 -61.96 21.82
C PHE A 24 8.87 -61.30 21.61
N MET A 25 7.76 -62.04 21.80
CA MET A 25 6.41 -61.49 21.64
C MET A 25 6.18 -60.34 22.62
N ASN A 26 6.62 -60.48 23.86
CA ASN A 26 6.54 -59.41 24.85
C ASN A 26 7.36 -58.18 24.43
N GLN A 27 8.54 -58.36 23.83
CA GLN A 27 9.38 -57.24 23.37
C GLN A 27 8.77 -56.55 22.14
N ALA A 28 8.27 -57.31 21.16
CA ALA A 28 7.61 -56.78 19.98
C ALA A 28 6.31 -56.06 20.35
N ASP A 29 5.47 -56.66 21.20
CA ASP A 29 4.23 -56.08 21.70
C ASP A 29 4.50 -54.82 22.52
N HIS A 30 5.57 -54.81 23.34
CA HIS A 30 5.99 -53.62 24.07
C HIS A 30 6.40 -52.47 23.12
N THR A 31 7.22 -52.74 22.10
CA THR A 31 7.63 -51.72 21.12
C THR A 31 6.46 -51.22 20.28
N LEU A 32 5.56 -52.10 19.84
CA LEU A 32 4.34 -51.73 19.11
C LEU A 32 3.36 -50.94 19.98
N SER A 33 3.17 -51.33 21.24
CA SER A 33 2.31 -50.60 22.19
C SER A 33 2.87 -49.21 22.48
N LYS A 34 4.19 -49.09 22.66
CA LYS A 34 4.86 -47.80 22.87
C LYS A 34 4.74 -46.89 21.63
N ALA A 35 4.89 -47.44 20.43
CA ALA A 35 4.68 -46.71 19.18
C ALA A 35 3.21 -46.27 19.02
N SER A 36 2.25 -47.16 19.29
CA SER A 36 0.81 -46.85 19.21
C SER A 36 0.40 -45.77 20.20
N PHE A 37 0.90 -45.84 21.45
CA PHE A 37 0.64 -44.83 22.47
C PHE A 37 1.21 -43.46 22.05
N LEU A 38 2.47 -43.44 21.58
CA LEU A 38 3.11 -42.21 21.06
C LEU A 38 2.29 -41.61 19.91
N LEU A 39 1.82 -42.43 18.95
CA LEU A 39 1.02 -41.98 17.82
C LEU A 39 -0.34 -41.41 18.26
N GLN A 40 -1.01 -42.03 19.24
CA GLN A 40 -2.27 -41.52 19.77
C GLN A 40 -2.11 -40.21 20.54
N GLU A 41 -1.08 -40.12 21.37
CA GLU A 41 -0.72 -38.89 22.10
C GLU A 41 -0.44 -37.74 21.13
N LYS A 42 0.33 -38.02 20.07
CA LYS A 42 0.70 -37.02 19.06
C LYS A 42 -0.45 -36.63 18.16
N LYS A 43 -1.34 -37.57 17.82
CA LYS A 43 -2.59 -37.24 17.13
C LYS A 43 -3.41 -36.21 17.92
N LYS A 44 -3.55 -36.40 19.23
CA LYS A 44 -4.26 -35.44 20.09
C LYS A 44 -3.58 -34.07 20.08
N GLN A 45 -2.24 -34.03 20.20
CA GLN A 45 -1.49 -32.76 20.16
C GLN A 45 -1.64 -32.02 18.81
N ILE A 46 -1.70 -32.74 17.69
CA ILE A 46 -1.97 -32.15 16.37
C ILE A 46 -3.40 -31.61 16.29
N ASP A 47 -4.39 -32.36 16.78
CA ASP A 47 -5.78 -31.92 16.79
C ASP A 47 -5.95 -30.64 17.63
N ASP A 48 -5.32 -30.58 18.81
CA ASP A 48 -5.31 -29.40 19.69
C ASP A 48 -4.62 -28.19 18.99
N TYR A 49 -3.46 -28.39 18.38
CA TYR A 49 -2.74 -27.37 17.61
C TYR A 49 -3.56 -26.82 16.43
N LEU A 50 -4.25 -27.67 15.69
CA LEU A 50 -5.08 -27.25 14.55
C LEU A 50 -6.25 -26.37 15.00
N VAL A 51 -6.83 -26.65 16.16
CA VAL A 51 -7.88 -25.81 16.75
C VAL A 51 -7.33 -24.42 17.08
N ASP A 52 -6.21 -24.36 17.80
CA ASP A 52 -5.58 -23.10 18.21
C ASP A 52 -5.13 -22.27 17.00
N ARG A 53 -4.51 -22.91 16.01
CA ARG A 53 -4.10 -22.28 14.74
C ARG A 53 -5.27 -21.68 13.99
N ASN A 54 -6.38 -22.41 13.87
CA ASN A 54 -7.56 -21.92 13.16
C ASN A 54 -8.23 -20.76 13.90
N GLN A 55 -8.21 -20.77 15.25
CA GLN A 55 -8.69 -19.64 16.05
C GLN A 55 -7.81 -18.41 15.84
N LEU A 56 -6.48 -18.53 15.92
CA LEU A 56 -5.54 -17.44 15.66
C LEU A 56 -5.71 -16.86 14.26
N LEU A 57 -5.81 -17.72 13.22
CA LEU A 57 -6.04 -17.28 11.85
C LEU A 57 -7.35 -16.51 11.68
N ALA A 58 -8.44 -16.94 12.33
CA ALA A 58 -9.71 -16.24 12.28
C ALA A 58 -9.62 -14.83 12.92
N VAL A 59 -8.90 -14.71 14.05
CA VAL A 59 -8.66 -13.41 14.71
C VAL A 59 -7.80 -12.50 13.83
N ILE A 60 -6.72 -13.03 13.23
CA ILE A 60 -5.85 -12.27 12.31
C ILE A 60 -6.66 -11.78 11.09
N GLN A 61 -7.48 -12.63 10.49
CA GLN A 61 -8.32 -12.24 9.34
C GLN A 61 -9.32 -11.14 9.71
N LYS A 62 -9.92 -11.21 10.90
CA LYS A 62 -10.82 -10.16 11.40
C LYS A 62 -10.07 -8.83 11.58
N ASN A 63 -8.90 -8.84 12.20
CA ASN A 63 -8.11 -7.63 12.41
C ASN A 63 -7.58 -7.04 11.09
N ARG A 64 -7.21 -7.87 10.11
CA ARG A 64 -6.81 -7.37 8.78
C ARG A 64 -7.96 -6.65 8.07
N LYS A 65 -9.19 -7.15 8.17
CA LYS A 65 -10.37 -6.45 7.65
C LYS A 65 -10.59 -5.11 8.34
N GLU A 66 -10.46 -5.06 9.66
CA GLU A 66 -10.55 -3.82 10.42
C GLU A 66 -9.49 -2.79 9.99
N VAL A 67 -8.25 -3.24 9.76
CA VAL A 67 -7.16 -2.41 9.21
C VAL A 67 -7.51 -1.89 7.81
N ASP A 68 -8.04 -2.73 6.92
CA ASP A 68 -8.45 -2.33 5.57
C ASP A 68 -9.61 -1.32 5.60
N ASP A 69 -10.61 -1.55 6.47
CA ASP A 69 -11.74 -0.64 6.67
C ASP A 69 -11.27 0.71 7.21
N LEU A 70 -10.40 0.73 8.24
CA LEU A 70 -9.82 1.98 8.78
C LEU A 70 -9.01 2.73 7.72
N ARG A 71 -8.25 2.02 6.90
CA ARG A 71 -7.50 2.62 5.79
C ARG A 71 -8.42 3.27 4.77
N ALA A 72 -9.53 2.62 4.42
CA ALA A 72 -10.53 3.20 3.52
C ALA A 72 -11.17 4.48 4.10
N HIS A 73 -11.51 4.49 5.39
CA HIS A 73 -12.03 5.69 6.07
C HIS A 73 -11.02 6.85 6.08
N ILE A 74 -9.74 6.55 6.34
CA ILE A 74 -8.65 7.55 6.29
C ILE A 74 -8.54 8.13 4.87
N THR A 75 -8.54 7.31 3.82
CA THR A 75 -8.46 7.79 2.44
C THR A 75 -9.67 8.65 2.06
N GLN A 76 -10.89 8.24 2.44
CA GLN A 76 -12.12 8.99 2.15
C GLN A 76 -12.14 10.37 2.83
N LEU A 77 -11.57 10.50 4.04
CA LEU A 77 -11.47 11.77 4.73
C LEU A 77 -10.43 12.71 4.10
N ASN A 78 -9.43 12.15 3.42
CA ASN A 78 -8.33 12.88 2.80
C ASN A 78 -8.72 13.45 1.43
N ASP A 79 -9.58 12.75 0.69
CA ASP A 79 -10.00 13.16 -0.65
C ASP A 79 -11.10 14.24 -0.61
N GLY A 80 -10.84 15.39 -1.24
CA GLY A 80 -11.86 16.36 -1.67
C GLY A 80 -12.17 17.53 -0.74
N LYS A 81 -11.81 17.50 0.55
CA LYS A 81 -12.19 18.58 1.49
C LYS A 81 -11.29 19.82 1.44
N ALA A 82 -9.99 19.64 1.22
CA ALA A 82 -9.04 20.77 1.14
C ALA A 82 -9.29 21.65 -0.10
N PHE A 83 -9.67 21.05 -1.22
CA PHE A 83 -9.98 21.78 -2.46
C PHE A 83 -11.22 22.68 -2.31
N HIS A 84 -12.26 22.22 -1.62
CA HIS A 84 -13.44 23.05 -1.36
C HIS A 84 -13.16 24.23 -0.45
N LEU A 85 -12.32 24.07 0.57
CA LEU A 85 -11.95 25.19 1.45
C LEU A 85 -11.18 26.27 0.69
N ILE A 86 -10.24 25.87 -0.19
CA ILE A 86 -9.48 26.79 -1.04
C ILE A 86 -10.40 27.57 -1.99
N ASP A 87 -11.32 26.90 -2.68
CA ASP A 87 -12.28 27.54 -3.59
C ASP A 87 -13.16 28.58 -2.86
N VAL A 88 -13.64 28.26 -1.65
CA VAL A 88 -14.43 29.20 -0.85
C VAL A 88 -13.59 30.42 -0.40
N TYR A 89 -12.32 30.22 -0.05
CA TYR A 89 -11.41 31.33 0.27
C TYR A 89 -11.15 32.24 -0.94
N GLU A 90 -10.91 31.67 -2.13
CA GLU A 90 -10.70 32.44 -3.36
C GLU A 90 -11.97 33.25 -3.73
N GLN A 91 -13.15 32.67 -3.54
CA GLN A 91 -14.41 33.38 -3.74
C GLN A 91 -14.61 34.54 -2.75
N LEU A 92 -14.28 34.33 -1.47
CA LEU A 92 -14.33 35.37 -0.45
C LEU A 92 -13.37 36.53 -0.78
N GLU A 93 -12.14 36.22 -1.19
CA GLU A 93 -11.15 37.22 -1.59
C GLU A 93 -11.62 38.03 -2.79
N MET A 94 -12.13 37.36 -3.83
CA MET A 94 -12.67 38.02 -5.02
C MET A 94 -13.85 38.95 -4.68
N ARG A 95 -14.77 38.51 -3.81
CA ARG A 95 -15.92 39.34 -3.38
C ARG A 95 -15.48 40.54 -2.56
N SER A 96 -14.51 40.34 -1.66
CA SER A 96 -13.94 41.41 -0.84
C SER A 96 -13.22 42.47 -1.69
N SER A 97 -12.44 42.04 -2.68
CA SER A 97 -11.79 42.94 -3.64
C SER A 97 -12.81 43.76 -4.43
N LYS A 98 -13.89 43.14 -4.91
CA LYS A 98 -14.97 43.87 -5.61
C LYS A 98 -15.67 44.89 -4.70
N LEU A 99 -15.87 44.56 -3.42
CA LEU A 99 -16.45 45.48 -2.45
C LEU A 99 -15.56 46.72 -2.25
N LEU A 100 -14.24 46.52 -2.15
CA LEU A 100 -13.28 47.62 -2.07
C LEU A 100 -13.34 48.52 -3.31
N ASP A 101 -13.38 47.94 -4.52
CA ASP A 101 -13.51 48.72 -5.76
C ASP A 101 -14.76 49.62 -5.77
N TYR A 102 -15.89 49.13 -5.25
CA TYR A 102 -17.12 49.93 -5.15
C TYR A 102 -17.01 51.02 -4.09
N GLN A 103 -16.35 50.75 -2.95
CA GLN A 103 -16.10 51.75 -1.92
C GLN A 103 -15.20 52.89 -2.42
N GLU A 104 -14.14 52.57 -3.18
CA GLU A 104 -13.29 53.58 -3.80
C GLU A 104 -14.08 54.46 -4.78
N LYS A 105 -14.88 53.84 -5.66
CA LYS A 105 -15.76 54.58 -6.58
C LYS A 105 -16.76 55.49 -5.86
N TYR A 106 -17.34 55.01 -4.76
CA TYR A 106 -18.25 55.83 -3.94
C TYR A 106 -17.53 57.03 -3.34
N MET A 107 -16.30 56.86 -2.83
CA MET A 107 -15.49 57.95 -2.28
C MET A 107 -15.14 59.01 -3.34
N ASP A 108 -14.84 58.58 -4.57
CA ASP A 108 -14.58 59.49 -5.69
C ASP A 108 -15.82 60.31 -6.09
N VAL A 109 -17.00 59.66 -6.13
CA VAL A 109 -18.28 60.35 -6.37
C VAL A 109 -18.58 61.33 -5.24
N GLN A 110 -18.37 60.94 -3.98
CA GLN A 110 -18.60 61.80 -2.83
C GLN A 110 -17.72 63.05 -2.86
N LYS A 111 -16.45 62.90 -3.25
CA LYS A 111 -15.54 64.04 -3.44
C LYS A 111 -16.02 64.99 -4.54
N THR A 112 -16.54 64.42 -5.63
CA THR A 112 -17.13 65.20 -6.74
C THR A 112 -18.37 65.98 -6.29
N ILE A 113 -19.24 65.37 -5.49
CA ILE A 113 -20.40 66.03 -4.86
C ILE A 113 -19.96 67.21 -3.99
N ASP A 114 -18.93 67.04 -3.15
CA ASP A 114 -18.42 68.11 -2.29
C ASP A 114 -17.86 69.29 -3.10
N GLU A 115 -17.16 69.01 -4.21
CA GLU A 115 -16.66 70.02 -5.13
C GLU A 115 -17.81 70.77 -5.82
N GLN A 116 -18.83 70.06 -6.30
CA GLN A 116 -20.02 70.66 -6.92
C GLN A 116 -20.82 71.49 -5.91
N HIS A 117 -20.95 71.06 -4.64
CA HIS A 117 -21.57 71.86 -3.59
C HIS A 117 -20.86 73.20 -3.39
N LYS A 118 -19.52 73.20 -3.38
CA LYS A 118 -18.73 74.44 -3.30
C LYS A 118 -18.99 75.35 -4.51
N GLN A 119 -19.10 74.78 -5.71
CA GLN A 119 -19.43 75.54 -6.93
C GLN A 119 -20.84 76.16 -6.85
N VAL A 120 -21.87 75.37 -6.47
CA VAL A 120 -23.24 75.87 -6.30
C VAL A 120 -23.28 77.03 -5.29
N GLN A 121 -22.55 76.91 -4.16
CA GLN A 121 -22.46 78.00 -3.18
C GLN A 121 -21.76 79.25 -3.74
N ALA A 122 -20.71 79.08 -4.54
CA ALA A 122 -20.00 80.19 -5.16
C ALA A 122 -20.88 80.94 -6.17
N VAL A 123 -21.54 80.22 -7.09
CA VAL A 123 -22.46 80.79 -8.09
C VAL A 123 -23.66 81.45 -7.41
N THR A 124 -24.20 80.86 -6.35
CA THR A 124 -25.30 81.45 -5.56
C THR A 124 -24.87 82.80 -4.95
N LYS A 125 -23.70 82.86 -4.31
CA LYS A 125 -23.17 84.12 -3.75
C LYS A 125 -22.94 85.18 -4.82
N GLU A 126 -22.45 84.80 -5.99
CA GLU A 126 -22.26 85.76 -7.09
C GLU A 126 -23.59 86.26 -7.64
N LYS A 127 -24.58 85.38 -7.79
CA LYS A 127 -25.95 85.74 -8.18
C LYS A 127 -26.58 86.72 -7.20
N ASP A 128 -26.43 86.50 -5.89
CA ASP A 128 -26.96 87.39 -4.86
C ASP A 128 -26.32 88.79 -4.95
N ARG A 129 -25.00 88.87 -5.16
CA ARG A 129 -24.29 90.15 -5.38
C ARG A 129 -24.79 90.87 -6.63
N ALA A 130 -24.94 90.14 -7.75
CA ALA A 130 -25.45 90.70 -9.00
C ALA A 130 -26.91 91.19 -8.87
N LEU A 131 -27.72 90.51 -8.04
CA LEU A 131 -29.10 90.89 -7.76
C LEU A 131 -29.18 92.20 -6.97
N ILE A 132 -28.35 92.35 -5.94
CA ILE A 132 -28.23 93.60 -5.17
C ILE A 132 -27.81 94.75 -6.08
N GLU A 133 -26.80 94.54 -6.93
CA GLU A 133 -26.30 95.57 -7.85
C GLU A 133 -27.34 95.96 -8.90
N ARG A 134 -28.07 94.98 -9.46
CA ARG A 134 -29.20 95.23 -10.38
C ARG A 134 -30.26 96.11 -9.71
N ASP A 135 -30.65 95.80 -8.48
CA ASP A 135 -31.71 96.52 -7.79
C ASP A 135 -31.29 97.94 -7.41
N TRP A 136 -30.01 98.13 -7.05
CA TRP A 136 -29.42 99.45 -6.89
C TRP A 136 -29.46 100.25 -8.20
N LEU A 137 -28.97 99.68 -9.32
CA LEU A 137 -28.99 100.33 -10.64
C LEU A 137 -30.41 100.71 -11.08
N LYS A 138 -31.39 99.84 -10.82
CA LYS A 138 -32.80 100.09 -11.13
C LYS A 138 -33.35 101.26 -10.31
N THR A 139 -33.02 101.30 -9.02
CA THR A 139 -33.44 102.38 -8.12
C THR A 139 -32.84 103.71 -8.53
N GLU A 140 -31.53 103.73 -8.83
CA GLU A 140 -30.83 104.94 -9.29
C GLU A 140 -31.34 105.43 -10.65
N TYR A 141 -31.58 104.51 -11.58
CA TYR A 141 -32.20 104.81 -12.88
C TYR A 141 -33.58 105.48 -12.71
N ASN A 142 -34.44 104.92 -11.84
CA ASN A 142 -35.76 105.47 -11.57
C ASN A 142 -35.68 106.85 -10.91
N HIS A 143 -34.76 107.04 -9.97
CA HIS A 143 -34.52 108.32 -9.31
C HIS A 143 -34.08 109.40 -10.33
N LEU A 144 -33.06 109.10 -11.13
CA LEU A 144 -32.53 110.03 -12.14
C LEU A 144 -33.57 110.36 -13.22
N LYS A 145 -34.36 109.36 -13.65
CA LYS A 145 -35.49 109.57 -14.57
C LYS A 145 -36.52 110.55 -13.98
N GLY A 146 -36.86 110.41 -12.70
CA GLY A 146 -37.73 111.34 -11.98
C GLY A 146 -37.13 112.75 -11.88
N THR A 147 -35.83 112.86 -11.64
CA THR A 147 -35.11 114.16 -11.61
C THR A 147 -35.12 114.84 -12.98
N ILE A 148 -34.87 114.11 -14.07
CA ILE A 148 -34.96 114.63 -15.44
C ILE A 148 -36.39 115.11 -15.75
N GLN A 149 -37.42 114.36 -15.33
CA GLN A 149 -38.81 114.77 -15.49
C GLN A 149 -39.10 116.08 -14.74
N LYS A 150 -38.67 116.21 -13.47
CA LYS A 150 -38.81 117.46 -12.71
C LYS A 150 -38.09 118.64 -13.38
N LYS A 151 -36.85 118.45 -13.86
CA LYS A 151 -36.10 119.48 -14.60
C LYS A 151 -36.77 119.85 -15.92
N THR A 152 -37.38 118.88 -16.61
CA THR A 152 -38.14 119.11 -17.85
C THR A 152 -39.37 119.98 -17.59
N LEU A 153 -40.13 119.69 -16.52
CA LEU A 153 -41.25 120.53 -16.08
C LEU A 153 -40.79 121.94 -15.67
N LYS A 154 -39.70 122.06 -14.91
CA LYS A 154 -39.13 123.36 -14.52
C LYS A 154 -38.65 124.17 -15.73
N LEU A 155 -38.02 123.53 -16.72
CA LEU A 155 -37.64 124.16 -17.98
C LEU A 155 -38.85 124.70 -18.73
N ALA A 156 -39.93 123.90 -18.85
CA ALA A 156 -41.16 124.36 -19.50
C ALA A 156 -41.80 125.54 -18.76
N ALA A 157 -41.80 125.52 -17.41
CA ALA A 157 -42.29 126.64 -16.60
C ALA A 157 -41.44 127.90 -16.80
N LEU A 158 -40.11 127.81 -16.71
CA LEU A 158 -39.19 128.94 -16.92
C LEU A 158 -39.26 129.50 -18.34
N GLN A 159 -39.46 128.64 -19.36
CA GLN A 159 -39.67 129.07 -20.74
C GLN A 159 -40.97 129.87 -20.89
N ASN A 160 -42.05 129.44 -20.23
CA ASN A 160 -43.31 130.19 -20.20
C ASN A 160 -43.18 131.52 -19.44
N GLU A 161 -42.51 131.53 -18.27
CA GLU A 161 -42.23 132.76 -17.51
C GLU A 161 -41.42 133.77 -18.33
N LEU A 162 -40.39 133.29 -19.03
CA LEU A 162 -39.54 134.12 -19.87
C LEU A 162 -40.32 134.68 -21.07
N GLN A 163 -41.22 133.90 -21.66
CA GLN A 163 -42.10 134.38 -22.73
C GLN A 163 -43.02 135.51 -22.22
N GLN A 164 -43.63 135.33 -21.04
CA GLN A 164 -44.46 136.36 -20.41
C GLN A 164 -43.67 137.64 -20.09
N LEU A 165 -42.42 137.52 -19.64
CA LEU A 165 -41.54 138.67 -19.35
C LEU A 165 -41.12 139.43 -20.63
N LYS A 166 -40.89 138.70 -21.73
CA LYS A 166 -40.64 139.29 -23.05
C LYS A 166 -41.88 140.03 -23.60
N ASP A 167 -43.07 139.50 -23.36
CA ASP A 167 -44.33 140.10 -23.80
C ASP A 167 -44.72 141.35 -22.97
N THR A 168 -44.21 141.52 -21.75
CA THR A 168 -44.53 142.64 -20.82
C THR A 168 -43.50 143.77 -20.78
N GLN A 169 -42.43 143.75 -21.58
CA GLN A 169 -41.32 144.74 -21.55
C GLN A 169 -40.70 144.94 -20.16
N SER A 170 -40.58 143.86 -19.39
CA SER A 170 -39.90 143.87 -18.09
C SER A 170 -38.37 144.01 -18.27
N GLY A 171 -37.65 144.53 -17.26
CA GLY A 171 -36.24 144.92 -17.36
C GLY A 171 -35.28 143.84 -17.93
N GLN A 172 -34.36 144.27 -18.80
CA GLN A 172 -33.44 143.42 -19.57
C GLN A 172 -32.59 142.46 -18.70
N ASP A 173 -32.14 142.93 -17.54
CA ASP A 173 -31.33 142.13 -16.60
C ASP A 173 -32.08 140.90 -16.07
N LEU A 174 -33.41 141.00 -15.88
CA LEU A 174 -34.24 139.89 -15.39
C LEU A 174 -34.43 138.82 -16.46
N ILE A 175 -34.51 139.25 -17.73
CA ILE A 175 -34.57 138.36 -18.90
C ILE A 175 -33.24 137.61 -19.03
N GLU A 176 -32.09 138.29 -18.95
CA GLU A 176 -30.77 137.65 -19.03
C GLU A 176 -30.54 136.63 -17.90
N GLN A 177 -30.97 136.93 -16.67
CA GLN A 177 -30.90 135.97 -15.56
C GLN A 177 -31.70 134.70 -15.82
N LYS A 178 -32.93 134.82 -16.33
CA LYS A 178 -33.79 133.67 -16.66
C LYS A 178 -33.26 132.90 -17.87
N GLU A 179 -32.67 133.57 -18.85
CA GLU A 179 -31.97 132.93 -19.99
C GLU A 179 -30.77 132.12 -19.51
N ALA A 180 -29.95 132.67 -18.61
CA ALA A 180 -28.83 131.97 -18.00
C ALA A 180 -29.29 130.75 -17.19
N GLU A 181 -30.37 130.86 -16.40
CA GLU A 181 -30.94 129.74 -15.64
C GLU A 181 -31.43 128.61 -16.57
N ILE A 182 -32.08 128.96 -17.70
CA ILE A 182 -32.53 128.00 -18.71
C ILE A 182 -31.35 127.30 -19.39
N VAL A 183 -30.30 128.05 -19.76
CA VAL A 183 -29.09 127.47 -20.40
C VAL A 183 -28.41 126.48 -19.45
N GLN A 184 -28.26 126.86 -18.18
CA GLN A 184 -27.67 125.98 -17.17
C GLN A 184 -28.52 124.72 -16.93
N LEU A 185 -29.85 124.87 -16.79
CA LEU A 185 -30.77 123.73 -16.64
C LEU A 185 -30.77 122.81 -17.87
N LYS A 186 -30.67 123.35 -19.08
CA LYS A 186 -30.54 122.55 -20.31
C LYS A 186 -29.23 121.76 -20.30
N LYS A 187 -28.12 122.37 -19.90
CA LYS A 187 -26.82 121.70 -19.79
C LYS A 187 -26.86 120.58 -18.76
N ASP A 188 -27.41 120.84 -17.57
CA ASP A 188 -27.55 119.85 -16.52
C ASP A 188 -28.49 118.70 -16.93
N ARG A 189 -29.54 119.00 -17.71
CA ARG A 189 -30.44 117.97 -18.25
C ARG A 189 -29.71 117.04 -19.23
N ILE A 190 -28.91 117.59 -20.14
CA ILE A 190 -28.11 116.78 -21.09
C ILE A 190 -27.12 115.87 -20.33
N ILE A 191 -26.47 116.39 -19.29
CA ILE A 191 -25.56 115.59 -18.45
C ILE A 191 -26.31 114.45 -17.77
N ASP A 192 -27.50 114.70 -17.23
CA ASP A 192 -28.31 113.67 -16.58
C ASP A 192 -28.87 112.65 -17.60
N GLU A 193 -29.23 113.07 -18.81
CA GLU A 193 -29.67 112.18 -19.89
C GLU A 193 -28.55 111.22 -20.34
N ASP A 194 -27.30 111.68 -20.40
CA ASP A 194 -26.13 110.82 -20.67
C ASP A 194 -25.91 109.83 -19.52
N LYS A 195 -25.96 110.30 -18.26
CA LYS A 195 -25.88 109.42 -17.07
C LYS A 195 -26.98 108.36 -17.07
N LEU A 196 -28.22 108.74 -17.39
CA LEU A 196 -29.36 107.82 -17.47
C LEU A 196 -29.14 106.76 -18.55
N SER A 197 -28.56 107.14 -19.70
CA SER A 197 -28.23 106.22 -20.78
C SER A 197 -27.14 105.21 -20.38
N ARG A 198 -26.13 105.64 -19.61
CA ARG A 198 -25.10 104.76 -19.04
C ARG A 198 -25.68 103.80 -18.01
N LEU A 199 -26.52 104.29 -17.09
CA LEU A 199 -27.24 103.46 -16.11
C LEU A 199 -28.12 102.41 -16.79
N LYS A 200 -28.84 102.78 -17.86
CA LYS A 200 -29.65 101.84 -18.63
C LYS A 200 -28.82 100.71 -19.24
N ARG A 201 -27.65 101.01 -19.81
CA ARG A 201 -26.74 99.99 -20.35
C ARG A 201 -26.23 99.07 -19.25
N SER A 202 -25.72 99.65 -18.16
CA SER A 202 -25.21 98.88 -17.01
C SER A 202 -26.29 97.96 -16.41
N HIS A 203 -27.54 98.44 -16.27
CA HIS A 203 -28.66 97.61 -15.81
C HIS A 203 -28.99 96.46 -16.77
N LEU A 204 -28.98 96.70 -18.09
CA LEU A 204 -29.19 95.64 -19.08
C LEU A 204 -28.06 94.60 -19.08
N ASP A 205 -26.82 95.03 -18.94
CA ASP A 205 -25.67 94.12 -18.83
C ASP A 205 -25.74 93.29 -17.55
N MET A 206 -26.21 93.87 -16.44
CA MET A 206 -26.44 93.13 -15.20
C MET A 206 -27.57 92.10 -15.32
N ILE A 207 -28.66 92.42 -16.04
CA ILE A 207 -29.72 91.45 -16.35
C ILE A 207 -29.15 90.27 -17.15
N LYS A 208 -28.31 90.53 -18.16
CA LYS A 208 -27.65 89.47 -18.93
C LYS A 208 -26.74 88.62 -18.04
N LYS A 209 -25.92 89.25 -17.19
CA LYS A 209 -25.04 88.55 -16.25
C LYS A 209 -25.85 87.64 -15.32
N MET A 210 -26.97 88.11 -14.77
CA MET A 210 -27.84 87.25 -13.96
C MET A 210 -28.42 86.08 -14.76
N GLY A 211 -28.76 86.28 -16.04
CA GLY A 211 -29.24 85.20 -16.91
C GLY A 211 -28.21 84.08 -17.05
N ILE A 212 -26.95 84.44 -17.26
CA ILE A 212 -25.81 83.49 -17.33
C ILE A 212 -25.64 82.76 -15.99
N LEU A 213 -25.60 83.50 -14.87
CA LEU A 213 -25.45 82.91 -13.53
C LEU A 213 -26.62 82.00 -13.15
N ASN A 214 -27.84 82.31 -13.60
CA ASN A 214 -29.00 81.45 -13.39
C ASN A 214 -28.86 80.14 -14.16
N HIS A 215 -28.44 80.20 -15.42
CA HIS A 215 -28.23 79.00 -16.22
C HIS A 215 -27.12 78.12 -15.62
N GLU A 216 -25.98 78.72 -15.28
CA GLU A 216 -24.87 78.02 -14.62
C GLU A 216 -25.30 77.39 -13.28
N LEU A 217 -26.13 78.08 -12.50
CA LEU A 217 -26.68 77.55 -11.25
C LEU A 217 -27.62 76.38 -11.47
N THR A 218 -28.46 76.42 -12.51
CA THR A 218 -29.36 75.30 -12.84
C THR A 218 -28.56 74.10 -13.30
N ASP A 219 -27.63 74.27 -14.24
CA ASP A 219 -26.81 73.19 -14.79
C ASP A 219 -25.93 72.53 -13.71
N THR A 220 -25.36 73.32 -12.80
CA THR A 220 -24.56 72.78 -11.67
C THR A 220 -25.41 72.05 -10.65
N LYS A 221 -26.67 72.45 -10.44
CA LYS A 221 -27.62 71.74 -9.58
C LYS A 221 -28.08 70.42 -10.20
N GLU A 222 -28.40 70.40 -11.48
CA GLU A 222 -28.79 69.17 -12.18
C GLU A 222 -27.67 68.12 -12.11
N ARG A 223 -26.42 68.52 -12.37
CA ARG A 223 -25.26 67.62 -12.21
C ARG A 223 -25.06 67.14 -10.77
N LEU A 224 -25.31 67.99 -9.78
CA LEU A 224 -25.23 67.62 -8.37
C LEU A 224 -26.29 66.58 -8.02
N ASP A 225 -27.52 66.76 -8.47
CA ASP A 225 -28.61 65.81 -8.24
C ASP A 225 -28.32 64.45 -8.92
N GLU A 226 -27.77 64.45 -10.13
CA GLU A 226 -27.31 63.23 -10.82
C GLU A 226 -26.22 62.49 -10.03
N GLN A 227 -25.21 63.21 -9.52
CA GLN A 227 -24.14 62.61 -8.72
C GLN A 227 -24.65 62.09 -7.37
N GLN A 228 -25.58 62.80 -6.73
CA GLN A 228 -26.22 62.34 -5.49
C GLN A 228 -27.01 61.05 -5.70
N GLN A 229 -27.72 60.92 -6.83
CA GLN A 229 -28.41 59.69 -7.18
C GLN A 229 -27.41 58.55 -7.44
N ALA A 230 -26.34 58.81 -8.19
CA ALA A 230 -25.29 57.82 -8.44
C ALA A 230 -24.59 57.35 -7.14
N ALA A 231 -24.35 58.27 -6.19
CA ALA A 231 -23.82 57.93 -4.87
C ALA A 231 -24.77 57.02 -4.09
N LYS A 232 -26.08 57.30 -4.13
CA LYS A 232 -27.10 56.47 -3.49
C LYS A 232 -27.16 55.06 -4.11
N ASP A 233 -27.16 54.96 -5.43
CA ASP A 233 -27.17 53.67 -6.13
C ASP A 233 -25.89 52.85 -5.81
N LEU A 234 -24.73 53.51 -5.73
CA LEU A 234 -23.48 52.89 -5.29
C LEU A 234 -23.53 52.43 -3.83
N GLN A 235 -24.14 53.22 -2.95
CA GLN A 235 -24.30 52.86 -1.54
C GLN A 235 -25.18 51.62 -1.37
N ASP A 236 -26.32 51.56 -2.06
CA ASP A 236 -27.20 50.40 -2.06
C ASP A 236 -26.46 49.15 -2.58
N LEU A 237 -25.64 49.30 -3.63
CA LEU A 237 -24.81 48.22 -4.18
C LEU A 237 -23.72 47.77 -3.20
N ILE A 238 -23.07 48.70 -2.50
CA ILE A 238 -22.07 48.41 -1.46
C ILE A 238 -22.70 47.59 -0.34
N ASP A 239 -23.90 47.95 0.10
CA ASP A 239 -24.58 47.25 1.19
C ASP A 239 -25.01 45.83 0.77
N MET A 240 -25.51 45.64 -0.45
CA MET A 240 -25.72 44.30 -1.02
C MET A 240 -24.43 43.48 -1.08
N LYS A 241 -23.31 44.08 -1.51
CA LYS A 241 -22.02 43.37 -1.58
C LYS A 241 -21.41 43.05 -0.22
N LYS A 242 -21.66 43.87 0.81
CA LYS A 242 -21.30 43.53 2.20
C LYS A 242 -22.05 42.29 2.67
N GLU A 243 -23.34 42.18 2.39
CA GLU A 243 -24.11 40.98 2.75
C GLU A 243 -23.58 39.72 2.05
N GLU A 244 -23.23 39.81 0.76
CA GLU A 244 -22.62 38.70 0.02
C GLU A 244 -21.25 38.25 0.59
N VAL A 245 -20.46 39.20 1.10
CA VAL A 245 -19.17 38.93 1.75
C VAL A 245 -19.39 38.28 3.11
N GLU A 246 -20.37 38.74 3.91
CA GLU A 246 -20.65 38.16 5.22
C GLU A 246 -21.18 36.73 5.10
N GLN A 247 -22.08 36.46 4.13
CA GLN A 247 -22.53 35.10 3.83
C GLN A 247 -21.36 34.18 3.43
N SER A 248 -20.47 34.65 2.56
CA SER A 248 -19.28 33.88 2.15
C SER A 248 -18.32 33.64 3.31
N ARG A 249 -18.24 34.56 4.27
CA ARG A 249 -17.45 34.43 5.49
C ARG A 249 -18.04 33.38 6.43
N GLU A 250 -19.35 33.39 6.63
CA GLU A 250 -20.06 32.35 7.39
C GLU A 250 -19.85 30.96 6.78
N GLU A 251 -19.96 30.84 5.45
CA GLU A 251 -19.65 29.61 4.73
C GLU A 251 -18.20 29.15 4.95
N THR A 252 -17.24 30.08 4.93
CA THR A 252 -15.82 29.79 5.19
C THR A 252 -15.62 29.24 6.60
N ILE A 253 -16.26 29.84 7.62
CA ILE A 253 -16.19 29.39 9.01
C ILE A 253 -16.76 27.98 9.13
N ALA A 254 -17.95 27.73 8.56
CA ALA A 254 -18.59 26.42 8.60
C ALA A 254 -17.76 25.33 7.90
N GLN A 255 -17.10 25.65 6.78
CA GLN A 255 -16.21 24.70 6.09
C GLN A 255 -14.92 24.45 6.88
N LYS A 256 -14.39 25.47 7.55
CA LYS A 256 -13.22 25.33 8.42
C LYS A 256 -13.53 24.40 9.60
N GLU A 257 -14.67 24.57 10.28
CA GLU A 257 -15.10 23.68 11.36
C GLU A 257 -15.25 22.23 10.86
N LYS A 258 -15.88 22.02 9.70
CA LYS A 258 -15.99 20.68 9.08
C LYS A 258 -14.63 20.07 8.75
N ALA A 259 -13.64 20.88 8.37
CA ALA A 259 -12.28 20.42 8.09
C ALA A 259 -11.55 20.03 9.37
N GLU A 260 -11.68 20.82 10.44
CA GLU A 260 -11.13 20.52 11.76
C GLU A 260 -11.74 19.23 12.35
N ASP A 261 -13.07 19.07 12.29
CA ASP A 261 -13.77 17.84 12.69
C ASP A 261 -13.30 16.60 11.91
N ALA A 262 -13.08 16.77 10.60
CA ALA A 262 -12.57 15.70 9.76
C ALA A 262 -11.12 15.33 10.13
N GLN A 263 -10.30 16.33 10.43
CA GLN A 263 -8.92 16.12 10.85
C GLN A 263 -8.83 15.41 12.21
N GLU A 264 -9.71 15.75 13.15
CA GLU A 264 -9.76 15.08 14.45
C GLU A 264 -10.20 13.62 14.31
N LYS A 265 -11.26 13.35 13.55
CA LYS A 265 -11.66 11.96 13.21
C LYS A 265 -10.54 11.18 12.52
N MET A 266 -9.79 11.83 11.65
CA MET A 266 -8.64 11.21 10.99
C MET A 266 -7.53 10.85 11.99
N ARG A 267 -7.24 11.69 12.99
CA ARG A 267 -6.31 11.34 14.07
C ARG A 267 -6.80 10.14 14.88
N GLU A 268 -8.09 10.10 15.22
CA GLU A 268 -8.69 8.97 15.92
C GLU A 268 -8.55 7.66 15.13
N TYR A 269 -8.87 7.69 13.82
CA TYR A 269 -8.72 6.52 12.96
C TYR A 269 -7.26 6.10 12.77
N LEU A 270 -6.32 7.04 12.69
CA LEU A 270 -4.89 6.72 12.62
C LEU A 270 -4.41 6.00 13.89
N LEU A 271 -4.85 6.46 15.07
CA LEU A 271 -4.52 5.81 16.34
C LEU A 271 -5.12 4.40 16.43
N GLN A 272 -6.37 4.22 15.97
CA GLN A 272 -7.01 2.90 15.92
C GLN A 272 -6.30 1.98 14.93
N PHE A 273 -5.93 2.50 13.76
CA PHE A 273 -5.18 1.78 12.73
C PHE A 273 -3.84 1.29 13.26
N GLU A 274 -3.08 2.15 13.93
CA GLU A 274 -1.78 1.79 14.50
C GLU A 274 -1.93 0.66 15.54
N LYS A 275 -2.91 0.77 16.44
CA LYS A 275 -3.21 -0.27 17.43
C LYS A 275 -3.61 -1.60 16.77
N ALA A 276 -4.53 -1.56 15.81
CA ALA A 276 -5.01 -2.75 15.11
C ALA A 276 -3.91 -3.41 14.27
N SER A 277 -3.08 -2.61 13.60
CA SER A 277 -1.92 -3.07 12.82
C SER A 277 -0.87 -3.74 13.72
N ASN A 278 -0.49 -3.08 14.81
CA ASN A 278 0.46 -3.65 15.78
C ASN A 278 -0.07 -4.95 16.38
N HIS A 279 -1.36 -4.98 16.76
CA HIS A 279 -1.98 -6.18 17.30
C HIS A 279 -2.02 -7.32 16.25
N SER A 280 -2.33 -7.01 14.99
CA SER A 280 -2.28 -7.99 13.90
C SER A 280 -0.86 -8.53 13.69
N GLN A 281 0.17 -7.69 13.82
CA GLN A 281 1.57 -8.12 13.70
C GLN A 281 1.95 -9.03 14.86
N THR A 282 1.63 -8.68 16.11
CA THR A 282 1.90 -9.53 17.27
C THR A 282 1.21 -10.89 17.17
N LEU A 283 -0.02 -10.94 16.66
CA LEU A 283 -0.73 -12.21 16.44
C LEU A 283 -0.08 -13.05 15.32
N GLN A 284 0.45 -12.39 14.29
CA GLN A 284 1.17 -13.06 13.21
C GLN A 284 2.49 -13.67 13.73
N GLU A 285 3.24 -12.93 14.53
CA GLU A 285 4.46 -13.41 15.20
C GLU A 285 4.16 -14.59 16.13
N ALA A 286 3.08 -14.51 16.93
CA ALA A 286 2.65 -15.62 17.80
C ALA A 286 2.22 -16.87 17.01
N LEU A 287 1.62 -16.69 15.83
CA LEU A 287 1.28 -17.80 14.94
C LEU A 287 2.55 -18.47 14.38
N GLU A 288 3.54 -17.67 13.98
CA GLU A 288 4.83 -18.16 13.47
C GLU A 288 5.60 -18.95 14.56
N GLU A 289 5.65 -18.44 15.79
CA GLU A 289 6.23 -19.14 16.95
C GLU A 289 5.54 -20.49 17.20
N LYS A 290 4.19 -20.54 17.14
CA LYS A 290 3.44 -21.79 17.29
C LYS A 290 3.68 -22.77 16.13
N GLU A 291 3.86 -22.28 14.91
CA GLU A 291 4.21 -23.10 13.75
C GLU A 291 5.62 -23.71 13.90
N GLU A 292 6.59 -22.95 14.42
CA GLU A 292 7.95 -23.40 14.72
C GLU A 292 7.95 -24.46 15.84
N GLU A 293 7.31 -24.18 16.99
CA GLU A 293 7.18 -25.12 18.11
C GLU A 293 6.59 -26.47 17.66
N HIS A 294 5.56 -26.43 16.81
CA HIS A 294 4.92 -27.64 16.28
C HIS A 294 5.84 -28.39 15.30
N SER A 295 6.59 -27.67 14.46
CA SER A 295 7.57 -28.27 13.54
C SER A 295 8.66 -29.03 14.30
N ASP A 296 9.21 -28.45 15.36
CA ASP A 296 10.22 -29.08 16.21
C ASP A 296 9.66 -30.34 16.89
N MET A 297 8.44 -30.24 17.43
CA MET A 297 7.75 -31.37 18.04
C MET A 297 7.53 -32.55 17.06
N LEU A 298 7.19 -32.25 15.80
CA LEU A 298 7.06 -33.25 14.75
C LEU A 298 8.40 -33.91 14.41
N TRP A 299 9.47 -33.11 14.32
CA TRP A 299 10.82 -33.60 14.03
C TRP A 299 11.32 -34.55 15.13
N GLU A 300 11.16 -34.19 16.40
CA GLU A 300 11.51 -35.05 17.54
C GLU A 300 10.72 -36.37 17.51
N THR A 301 9.43 -36.29 17.17
CA THR A 301 8.54 -37.45 17.11
C THR A 301 8.96 -38.40 15.98
N ASP A 302 9.29 -37.87 14.80
CA ASP A 302 9.75 -38.66 13.66
C ASP A 302 11.07 -39.39 13.99
N ASN A 303 11.99 -38.72 14.67
CA ASN A 303 13.23 -39.35 15.15
C ASN A 303 12.95 -40.50 16.14
N LYS A 304 11.99 -40.33 17.04
CA LYS A 304 11.57 -41.37 17.99
C LYS A 304 10.93 -42.57 17.29
N ILE A 305 10.10 -42.33 16.28
CA ILE A 305 9.49 -43.38 15.44
C ILE A 305 10.58 -44.13 14.66
N LYS A 306 11.54 -43.42 14.05
CA LYS A 306 12.68 -44.04 13.35
C LYS A 306 13.49 -44.94 14.28
N THR A 307 13.72 -44.50 15.52
CA THR A 307 14.43 -45.28 16.53
C THR A 307 13.67 -46.56 16.88
N LEU A 308 12.37 -46.46 17.19
CA LEU A 308 11.51 -47.63 17.46
C LEU A 308 11.42 -48.59 16.27
N LYS A 309 11.40 -48.06 15.04
CA LYS A 309 11.44 -48.86 13.81
C LYS A 309 12.75 -49.64 13.68
N ASN A 310 13.89 -49.02 13.98
CA ASN A 310 15.18 -49.70 13.96
C ASN A 310 15.26 -50.78 15.04
N GLU A 311 14.77 -50.53 16.26
CA GLU A 311 14.67 -51.56 17.31
C GLU A 311 13.83 -52.77 16.88
N LEU A 312 12.73 -52.51 16.16
CA LEU A 312 11.86 -53.56 15.62
C LEU A 312 12.53 -54.35 14.48
N LEU A 313 13.31 -53.68 13.63
CA LEU A 313 14.11 -54.34 12.59
C LEU A 313 15.22 -55.21 13.20
N ASP A 314 15.91 -54.71 14.23
CA ASP A 314 16.96 -55.46 14.92
C ASP A 314 16.42 -56.71 15.63
N THR A 315 15.26 -56.59 16.29
CA THR A 315 14.59 -57.75 16.89
C THR A 315 14.13 -58.76 15.84
N HIS A 316 13.62 -58.30 14.69
CA HIS A 316 13.29 -59.17 13.56
C HIS A 316 14.53 -59.88 12.98
N ASN A 317 15.63 -59.15 12.78
CA ASN A 317 16.89 -59.68 12.26
C ASN A 317 17.50 -60.73 13.21
N LYS A 318 17.48 -60.48 14.52
CA LYS A 318 17.87 -61.48 15.55
C LYS A 318 17.05 -62.76 15.42
N LEU A 319 15.74 -62.64 15.24
CA LEU A 319 14.84 -63.78 15.05
C LEU A 319 15.13 -64.55 13.76
N ALA A 320 15.43 -63.85 12.65
CA ALA A 320 15.81 -64.49 11.39
C ALA A 320 17.12 -65.28 11.51
N ILE A 321 18.12 -64.71 12.17
CA ILE A 321 19.43 -65.35 12.43
C ILE A 321 19.26 -66.58 13.32
N GLU A 322 18.47 -66.50 14.39
CA GLU A 322 18.24 -67.63 15.30
C GLU A 322 17.41 -68.75 14.67
N LYS A 323 16.41 -68.43 13.84
CA LYS A 323 15.68 -69.42 13.02
C LYS A 323 16.62 -70.17 12.08
N ALA A 324 17.57 -69.46 11.46
CA ALA A 324 18.57 -70.06 10.59
C ALA A 324 19.55 -70.97 11.36
N HIS A 325 19.89 -70.63 12.61
CA HIS A 325 20.76 -71.44 13.46
C HIS A 325 20.10 -72.69 14.05
N ASN A 326 18.80 -72.64 14.38
CA ASN A 326 18.07 -73.76 15.01
C ASN A 326 17.38 -74.70 14.01
N GLY A 327 17.34 -74.36 12.72
CA GLY A 327 16.79 -75.23 11.67
C GLY A 327 17.74 -76.37 11.30
N SER A 328 17.34 -77.62 11.56
CA SER A 328 18.00 -78.78 10.94
C SER A 328 17.93 -78.66 9.41
N PRO A 329 18.99 -79.00 8.64
CA PRO A 329 18.96 -78.91 7.19
C PRO A 329 17.85 -79.80 6.64
N ARG A 330 16.76 -79.19 6.15
CA ARG A 330 15.72 -79.90 5.39
C ARG A 330 16.36 -80.47 4.13
N ALA A 331 16.35 -81.78 3.97
CA ALA A 331 16.59 -82.40 2.67
C ALA A 331 15.54 -81.86 1.70
N LEU A 332 15.98 -81.32 0.57
CA LEU A 332 15.09 -80.78 -0.45
C LEU A 332 14.31 -81.91 -1.12
N ASP A 333 13.04 -81.67 -1.39
CA ASP A 333 12.18 -82.58 -2.15
C ASP A 333 12.68 -82.72 -3.59
N THR A 334 12.49 -83.90 -4.20
CA THR A 334 13.01 -84.25 -5.54
C THR A 334 12.52 -83.31 -6.65
N LYS A 335 11.29 -82.79 -6.54
CA LYS A 335 10.77 -81.75 -7.44
C LYS A 335 11.48 -80.41 -7.29
N ALA A 336 11.76 -79.99 -6.05
CA ALA A 336 12.47 -78.73 -5.78
C ALA A 336 13.92 -78.80 -6.26
N LEU A 337 14.57 -79.96 -6.17
CA LEU A 337 15.90 -80.21 -6.75
C LEU A 337 15.90 -80.06 -8.28
N GLN A 338 14.90 -80.58 -8.98
CA GLN A 338 14.78 -80.44 -10.44
C GLN A 338 14.53 -78.99 -10.88
N THR A 339 13.67 -78.24 -10.17
CA THR A 339 13.46 -76.81 -10.45
C THR A 339 14.73 -75.99 -10.16
N LEU A 340 15.43 -76.28 -9.07
CA LEU A 340 16.71 -75.64 -8.75
C LEU A 340 17.80 -75.95 -9.78
N GLU A 341 17.86 -77.19 -10.30
CA GLU A 341 18.77 -77.59 -11.38
C GLU A 341 18.51 -76.80 -12.67
N GLN A 342 17.25 -76.56 -13.04
CA GLN A 342 16.87 -75.80 -14.23
C GLN A 342 17.15 -74.29 -14.12
N GLU A 343 17.01 -73.71 -12.93
CA GLU A 343 17.14 -72.26 -12.74
C GLU A 343 18.58 -71.79 -12.44
N TYR A 344 19.37 -72.59 -11.71
CA TYR A 344 20.66 -72.12 -11.18
C TYR A 344 21.76 -72.07 -12.23
N GLU A 345 21.84 -73.04 -13.15
CA GLU A 345 22.89 -73.05 -14.17
C GLU A 345 22.80 -71.83 -15.12
N PRO A 346 21.62 -71.45 -15.66
CA PRO A 346 21.46 -70.20 -16.40
C PRO A 346 21.78 -68.96 -15.57
N ARG A 347 21.37 -68.93 -14.29
CA ARG A 347 21.66 -67.82 -13.37
C ARG A 347 23.15 -67.61 -13.15
N PHE A 348 23.90 -68.69 -12.93
CA PHE A 348 25.35 -68.63 -12.69
C PHE A 348 26.10 -68.13 -13.93
N LYS A 349 25.69 -68.56 -15.13
CA LYS A 349 26.24 -68.04 -16.40
C LYS A 349 25.97 -66.55 -16.59
N THR A 350 24.83 -66.06 -16.12
CA THR A 350 24.44 -64.65 -16.24
C THR A 350 25.16 -63.76 -15.21
N LEU A 351 25.21 -64.18 -13.95
CA LEU A 351 25.77 -63.37 -12.85
C LEU A 351 27.30 -63.40 -12.81
N TYR A 352 27.92 -64.52 -13.17
CA TYR A 352 29.36 -64.75 -13.03
C TYR A 352 30.03 -64.94 -14.40
N HIS A 353 29.99 -63.88 -15.22
CA HIS A 353 30.48 -63.88 -16.60
C HIS A 353 31.97 -64.20 -16.75
N GLU A 354 32.79 -63.90 -15.73
CA GLU A 354 34.21 -64.24 -15.67
C GLU A 354 34.47 -65.62 -15.06
N CYS A 355 33.42 -66.42 -14.81
CA CYS A 355 33.52 -67.76 -14.28
C CYS A 355 33.03 -68.81 -15.28
N PHE A 356 33.66 -69.97 -15.29
CA PHE A 356 33.23 -71.14 -16.03
C PHE A 356 32.98 -72.29 -15.07
N PHE A 357 31.85 -72.97 -15.19
CA PHE A 357 31.44 -74.04 -14.27
C PHE A 357 31.35 -75.37 -15.02
N HIS A 358 32.14 -76.36 -14.60
CA HIS A 358 32.03 -77.71 -15.13
C HIS A 358 30.74 -78.38 -14.67
N ARG A 359 30.19 -79.29 -15.48
CA ARG A 359 28.93 -80.00 -15.16
C ARG A 359 28.97 -80.68 -13.79
N GLU A 360 30.11 -81.25 -13.43
CA GLU A 360 30.29 -81.94 -12.16
C GLU A 360 30.26 -80.99 -10.96
N PHE A 361 30.62 -79.70 -11.13
CA PHE A 361 30.50 -78.69 -10.09
C PHE A 361 29.04 -78.50 -9.66
N PHE A 362 28.11 -78.42 -10.62
CA PHE A 362 26.69 -78.25 -10.32
C PHE A 362 26.10 -79.46 -9.61
N SER A 363 26.46 -80.67 -10.03
CA SER A 363 26.06 -81.91 -9.32
C SER A 363 26.53 -81.91 -7.86
N ASP A 364 27.75 -81.45 -7.61
CA ASP A 364 28.25 -81.31 -6.23
C ASP A 364 27.53 -80.19 -5.47
N PHE A 365 27.26 -79.04 -6.12
CA PHE A 365 26.61 -77.87 -5.54
C PHE A 365 25.18 -78.17 -5.08
N PHE A 366 24.40 -78.88 -5.90
CA PHE A 366 23.04 -79.28 -5.54
C PHE A 366 23.01 -80.33 -4.43
N SER A 367 24.09 -81.08 -4.24
CA SER A 367 24.22 -82.03 -3.13
C SER A 367 24.56 -81.36 -1.78
N LEU A 368 24.84 -80.04 -1.76
CA LEU A 368 25.12 -79.29 -0.53
C LEU A 368 23.84 -78.80 0.19
N SER A 369 23.98 -78.54 1.50
CA SER A 369 22.96 -77.84 2.29
C SER A 369 22.79 -76.39 1.87
N ALA A 370 21.62 -75.77 2.11
CA ALA A 370 21.37 -74.37 1.73
C ALA A 370 22.40 -73.38 2.31
N SER A 371 22.80 -73.57 3.57
CA SER A 371 23.86 -72.76 4.20
C SER A 371 25.20 -72.89 3.48
N ASP A 372 25.56 -74.11 3.07
CA ASP A 372 26.82 -74.35 2.38
C ASP A 372 26.79 -73.87 0.92
N ARG A 373 25.63 -73.94 0.24
CA ARG A 373 25.44 -73.34 -1.10
C ARG A 373 25.66 -71.84 -1.07
N LEU A 374 25.07 -71.12 -0.10
CA LEU A 374 25.27 -69.68 0.06
C LEU A 374 26.75 -69.34 0.30
N LYS A 375 27.47 -70.16 1.07
CA LYS A 375 28.91 -69.98 1.29
C LYS A 375 29.71 -70.21 0.02
N VAL A 376 29.39 -71.25 -0.75
CA VAL A 376 30.05 -71.54 -2.03
C VAL A 376 29.79 -70.42 -3.04
N GLU A 377 28.54 -69.95 -3.15
CA GLU A 377 28.16 -68.85 -4.03
C GLU A 377 28.83 -67.53 -3.63
N ALA A 378 28.93 -67.23 -2.32
CA ALA A 378 29.69 -66.09 -1.84
C ALA A 378 31.19 -66.18 -2.21
N CYS A 379 31.78 -67.39 -2.22
CA CYS A 379 33.15 -67.59 -2.68
C CYS A 379 33.28 -67.32 -4.18
N ILE A 380 32.31 -67.79 -4.99
CA ILE A 380 32.27 -67.54 -6.43
C ILE A 380 32.15 -66.04 -6.71
N ALA A 381 31.21 -65.35 -6.06
CA ALA A 381 31.02 -63.91 -6.24
C ALA A 381 32.29 -63.12 -5.92
N ARG A 382 32.99 -63.48 -4.84
CA ARG A 382 34.29 -62.89 -4.46
C ARG A 382 35.36 -63.12 -5.51
N LEU A 383 35.51 -64.36 -5.99
CA LEU A 383 36.50 -64.70 -7.02
C LEU A 383 36.17 -64.09 -8.39
N ASN A 384 34.88 -63.89 -8.71
CA ASN A 384 34.42 -63.25 -9.93
C ASN A 384 34.70 -61.74 -9.95
N SER A 385 34.39 -61.03 -8.87
CA SER A 385 34.51 -59.56 -8.82
C SER A 385 35.90 -59.07 -8.43
N HIS A 386 36.61 -59.78 -7.56
CA HIS A 386 37.87 -59.30 -6.95
C HIS A 386 38.87 -60.45 -6.71
N TYR A 387 39.25 -61.17 -7.78
CA TYR A 387 40.12 -62.34 -7.69
C TYR A 387 41.42 -62.09 -6.93
N ASP A 388 42.14 -61.00 -7.28
CA ASP A 388 43.48 -60.72 -6.75
C ASP A 388 43.46 -60.38 -5.24
N LEU A 389 42.36 -59.82 -4.73
CA LEU A 389 42.18 -59.54 -3.30
C LEU A 389 41.85 -60.79 -2.48
N HIS A 390 41.25 -61.81 -3.11
CA HIS A 390 40.75 -62.99 -2.42
C HIS A 390 41.61 -64.24 -2.61
N ILE A 391 42.65 -64.18 -3.45
CA ILE A 391 43.61 -65.27 -3.63
C ILE A 391 44.41 -65.58 -2.35
N GLY A 392 44.59 -64.62 -1.44
CA GLY A 392 45.27 -64.87 -0.16
C GLY A 392 44.57 -65.89 0.75
N ASN A 393 43.28 -66.15 0.53
CA ASN A 393 42.50 -67.17 1.24
C ASN A 393 42.54 -68.55 0.56
N VAL A 394 43.17 -68.64 -0.61
CA VAL A 394 43.34 -69.85 -1.42
C VAL A 394 44.61 -70.56 -0.96
N ARG A 395 44.54 -71.88 -0.79
CA ARG A 395 45.72 -72.63 -0.36
C ARG A 395 46.69 -72.80 -1.53
N PRO A 396 47.97 -72.39 -1.42
CA PRO A 396 48.91 -72.48 -2.53
C PRO A 396 49.15 -73.95 -2.93
N ASN A 397 48.90 -74.28 -4.21
CA ASN A 397 49.15 -75.56 -4.89
C ASN A 397 48.60 -76.83 -4.21
N THR A 398 47.31 -77.15 -4.38
CA THR A 398 46.69 -78.20 -3.55
C THR A 398 46.20 -79.46 -4.27
N VAL A 399 46.03 -79.48 -5.59
CA VAL A 399 45.87 -80.74 -6.33
C VAL A 399 46.60 -80.70 -7.68
N LYS A 400 47.67 -81.50 -7.82
CA LYS A 400 48.29 -81.77 -9.13
C LYS A 400 47.48 -82.84 -9.87
N THR A 401 46.87 -82.45 -10.98
CA THR A 401 46.24 -83.37 -11.96
C THR A 401 47.27 -83.81 -13.00
N ARG A 402 46.88 -84.59 -14.02
CA ARG A 402 47.81 -85.00 -15.08
C ARG A 402 48.31 -83.85 -15.96
N SER A 403 47.51 -82.80 -16.12
CA SER A 403 47.77 -81.69 -17.06
C SER A 403 47.88 -80.32 -16.39
N VAL A 404 47.23 -80.11 -15.24
CA VAL A 404 47.13 -78.79 -14.59
C VAL A 404 47.21 -78.88 -13.06
N THR A 405 47.52 -77.76 -12.40
CA THR A 405 47.40 -77.64 -10.94
C THR A 405 46.12 -76.89 -10.59
N LEU A 406 45.31 -77.47 -9.70
CA LEU A 406 44.08 -76.87 -9.20
C LEU A 406 44.29 -76.24 -7.82
N ASN A 407 43.64 -75.11 -7.62
CA ASN A 407 43.58 -74.37 -6.37
C ASN A 407 42.41 -74.86 -5.51
N GLU A 408 42.60 -74.86 -4.19
CA GLU A 408 41.57 -75.18 -3.22
C GLU A 408 41.11 -73.93 -2.45
N TYR A 409 39.81 -73.62 -2.53
CA TYR A 409 39.18 -72.62 -1.67
C TYR A 409 38.43 -73.29 -0.50
N PRO A 410 38.78 -73.02 0.78
CA PRO A 410 38.08 -73.59 1.92
C PRO A 410 36.73 -72.89 2.19
N PHE A 411 35.68 -73.67 2.48
CA PHE A 411 34.39 -73.16 2.94
C PHE A 411 33.82 -74.00 4.10
N GLY A 412 32.80 -73.46 4.79
CA GLY A 412 32.20 -74.08 5.97
C GLY A 412 32.86 -73.65 7.29
N GLN A 413 32.13 -73.76 8.40
CA GLN A 413 32.63 -73.37 9.74
C GLN A 413 33.76 -74.27 10.22
N ASP A 414 33.70 -75.55 9.89
CA ASP A 414 34.74 -76.57 10.14
C ASP A 414 35.93 -76.46 9.18
N ARG A 415 35.84 -75.56 8.18
CA ARG A 415 36.78 -75.46 7.04
C ARG A 415 37.12 -76.84 6.47
N ALA A 416 36.17 -77.76 6.42
CA ALA A 416 36.37 -79.08 5.82
C ALA A 416 36.00 -79.11 4.32
N GLY A 417 35.09 -78.21 3.88
CA GLY A 417 34.68 -78.13 2.49
C GLY A 417 35.72 -77.44 1.61
N ARG A 418 35.92 -77.93 0.38
CA ARG A 418 36.84 -77.35 -0.61
C ARG A 418 36.14 -77.15 -1.94
N ILE A 419 36.36 -75.99 -2.56
CA ILE A 419 36.02 -75.72 -3.96
C ILE A 419 37.31 -75.86 -4.76
N TYR A 420 37.30 -76.70 -5.80
CA TYR A 420 38.43 -76.92 -6.69
C TYR A 420 38.28 -76.06 -7.94
N PHE A 421 39.24 -75.16 -8.17
CA PHE A 421 39.17 -74.22 -9.28
C PHE A 421 40.56 -73.90 -9.86
N ARG A 422 40.59 -73.30 -11.04
CA ARG A 422 41.80 -72.77 -11.69
C ARG A 422 41.44 -71.47 -12.40
N ARG A 423 42.37 -70.53 -12.50
CA ARG A 423 42.23 -69.38 -13.40
C ARG A 423 42.97 -69.68 -14.70
N ASP A 424 42.27 -69.52 -15.83
CA ASP A 424 42.81 -69.73 -17.18
C ASP A 424 42.13 -68.73 -18.12
N ASP A 425 42.89 -68.11 -19.02
CA ASP A 425 42.41 -67.06 -19.95
C ASP A 425 41.51 -66.00 -19.27
N ASN A 426 41.98 -65.45 -18.15
CA ASN A 426 41.26 -64.50 -17.29
C ASN A 426 39.94 -64.98 -16.66
N LYS A 427 39.51 -66.22 -16.91
CA LYS A 427 38.31 -66.80 -16.31
C LYS A 427 38.61 -67.76 -15.18
N VAL A 428 37.74 -67.79 -14.17
CA VAL A 428 37.83 -68.74 -13.05
C VAL A 428 37.02 -70.00 -13.38
N GLN A 429 37.71 -71.10 -13.65
CA GLN A 429 37.13 -72.40 -13.96
C GLN A 429 36.91 -73.21 -12.68
N PHE A 430 35.66 -73.54 -12.35
CA PHE A 430 35.25 -74.34 -11.20
C PHE A 430 34.96 -75.79 -11.59
N PHE A 431 35.64 -76.75 -10.95
CA PHE A 431 35.62 -78.16 -11.36
C PHE A 431 34.73 -79.04 -10.50
N ARG A 432 34.96 -79.04 -9.17
CA ARG A 432 34.30 -79.93 -8.20
C ARG A 432 34.21 -79.24 -6.84
N ILE A 433 33.35 -79.76 -5.98
CA ILE A 433 33.25 -79.39 -4.57
C ILE A 433 33.41 -80.65 -3.71
N SER A 434 34.24 -80.61 -2.68
CA SER A 434 34.23 -81.58 -1.59
C SER A 434 33.67 -80.94 -0.33
N ARG A 435 32.98 -81.73 0.51
CA ARG A 435 32.39 -81.22 1.76
C ARG A 435 33.04 -81.77 3.01
N THR A 436 33.52 -83.01 2.96
CA THR A 436 34.05 -83.74 4.12
C THR A 436 35.47 -84.25 3.84
N LYS A 437 36.36 -84.21 4.86
CA LYS A 437 37.79 -84.59 4.73
C LYS A 437 38.02 -86.11 4.84
N ASN A 438 37.16 -86.83 5.57
CA ASN A 438 37.24 -88.27 5.84
C ASN A 438 35.83 -88.91 5.88
N GLY A 439 34.96 -88.59 4.92
CA GLY A 439 33.60 -89.11 4.83
C GLY A 439 33.48 -90.40 4.00
N LYS A 440 32.28 -91.02 4.02
CA LYS A 440 31.94 -92.20 3.18
C LYS A 440 31.15 -91.83 1.90
N GLY A 441 30.87 -90.55 1.67
CA GLY A 441 29.98 -90.04 0.61
C GLY A 441 30.67 -89.70 -0.73
N ALA A 442 29.89 -89.25 -1.71
CA ALA A 442 30.38 -88.83 -3.02
C ALA A 442 31.25 -87.56 -2.97
N LEU A 443 30.93 -86.64 -2.05
CA LEU A 443 31.66 -85.38 -1.82
C LEU A 443 32.80 -85.52 -0.79
N ASP A 444 33.29 -86.73 -0.56
CA ASP A 444 34.49 -86.95 0.25
C ASP A 444 35.73 -86.45 -0.49
N GLN A 445 36.59 -85.71 0.23
CA GLN A 445 37.77 -85.06 -0.34
C GLN A 445 38.70 -86.05 -1.05
N LYS A 446 38.93 -87.25 -0.48
CA LYS A 446 39.83 -88.23 -1.11
C LYS A 446 39.28 -88.72 -2.44
N ARG A 447 37.96 -88.94 -2.53
CA ARG A 447 37.28 -89.37 -3.77
C ARG A 447 37.28 -88.27 -4.82
N VAL A 448 36.95 -87.04 -4.45
CA VAL A 448 36.96 -85.90 -5.37
C VAL A 448 38.37 -85.65 -5.92
N VAL A 449 39.40 -85.68 -5.06
CA VAL A 449 40.80 -85.52 -5.48
C VAL A 449 41.24 -86.68 -6.38
N ALA A 450 40.87 -87.93 -6.05
CA ALA A 450 41.19 -89.07 -6.90
C ALA A 450 40.53 -88.97 -8.29
N TRP A 451 39.31 -88.44 -8.37
CA TRP A 451 38.64 -88.17 -9.64
C TRP A 451 39.35 -87.07 -10.43
N LEU A 452 39.70 -85.95 -9.78
CA LEU A 452 40.44 -84.85 -10.40
C LEU A 452 41.81 -85.27 -10.95
N LYS A 453 42.46 -86.29 -10.36
CA LYS A 453 43.74 -86.84 -10.85
C LYS A 453 43.64 -87.82 -12.02
N LYS A 454 42.43 -88.34 -12.31
CA LYS A 454 42.20 -89.28 -13.42
C LYS A 454 41.89 -88.57 -14.74
N LYS A 455 41.28 -87.39 -14.66
CA LYS A 455 41.22 -86.40 -15.74
C LYS A 455 42.57 -85.70 -15.88
#